data_AF-A0A925BNP1-F1
#
_entry.id   AF-A0A925BNP1-F1
#
_cell.length_a   1.000
_cell.length_b   1.000
_cell.length_c   1.000
_cell.angle_alpha   90.00
_cell.angle_beta   90.00
_cell.angle_gamma   90.00
#
_symmetry.space_group_name_H-M   'P 1'
#
loop_
_entity.id
_entity.type
_entity.pdbx_description
1 polymer ?
#
loop_
_entity_poly.entity_id
_entity_poly.type
_entity_poly.pdbx_seq_one_letter_code
_entity_poly.pdbx_strand_id
1 'polypeptide(L)'
;MLPISVFRVRVRLRMTGAARLQGCHFAALYGLLAHAHGLATRQDASLPDGLWLDAPEQARTELSAGNEYAFGFTLLAPTGRDAARRVQSLVRGVSQCGTNGLAGAVFGRNFRVAEVEDLIAATALAEDADLQPISESHFTDEVRRASDLTTVTLRMTSPLRMARPKNLRDGGHAFLDRRWFRPPLFLQRVGLRLQRLGWTGAVPEFASDAAEPNLIDNQLVWLDLSYGDGSRRKLLGGGVGNVIIAGVPIEFIPALVWGQYVGVGESTRFGFGRYRIVELGPEPFACPRSTELLDVALSSARLDRAAERYQLEPGAVSQAAQQVQRRTYAPQPPYQFELRESDRSRVLNIPQAVDRALQSAVCDWLAPVLEGFFEESSLAFRKGLGRHRAARRLEAAFADGYRWAVRSDVHRFFDSVDHAELQRRLRAYLTDDGLVELLMQWVRAGSPEPERGLPTGAPISPLLANLFLDHFDECLERDGGRLVRYADDFLVLVREQAEADRLLAAARRAAAELQLSLNADKTAILNLAGPFDFLGFRFERREQWEITEDGAPKCVDEFGWRESSTLRPASAEAINLPGEGPATTITDRTTVILGPRLEWLGVQDGRLAYRYDEGEPRRGDV
;
A
#
# COMPACT_ATOMS: atom_id res chain seq x y z
N MET A 1 -29.92 -22.23 -11.77
CA MET A 1 -30.15 -20.77 -11.72
C MET A 1 -30.41 -20.37 -10.28
N LEU A 2 -30.11 -19.13 -9.89
CA LEU A 2 -30.45 -18.61 -8.57
C LEU A 2 -31.91 -18.12 -8.56
N PRO A 3 -32.68 -18.29 -7.47
CA PRO A 3 -34.00 -17.68 -7.28
C PRO A 3 -33.92 -16.19 -6.91
N ILE A 4 -32.76 -15.57 -7.10
CA ILE A 4 -32.44 -14.18 -6.74
C ILE A 4 -31.72 -13.50 -7.90
N SER A 5 -31.97 -12.21 -8.06
CA SER A 5 -31.29 -11.37 -9.03
C SER A 5 -30.21 -10.53 -8.37
N VAL A 6 -29.22 -10.13 -9.16
CA VAL A 6 -28.10 -9.29 -8.74
C VAL A 6 -28.33 -7.88 -9.27
N PHE A 7 -28.21 -6.89 -8.38
CA PHE A 7 -28.34 -5.47 -8.70
C PHE A 7 -27.06 -4.72 -8.31
N ARG A 8 -26.76 -3.64 -9.04
CA ARG A 8 -25.60 -2.78 -8.77
C ARG A 8 -26.02 -1.33 -8.68
N VAL A 9 -25.63 -0.70 -7.59
CA VAL A 9 -26.00 0.69 -7.28
C VAL A 9 -24.75 1.47 -6.94
N ARG A 10 -24.71 2.72 -7.39
CA ARG A 10 -23.76 3.73 -6.96
C ARG A 10 -24.49 4.84 -6.23
N VAL A 11 -23.87 5.35 -5.19
CA VAL A 11 -24.31 6.53 -4.44
C VAL A 11 -23.19 7.55 -4.46
N ARG A 12 -23.51 8.77 -4.89
CA ARG A 12 -22.60 9.92 -4.81
C ARG A 12 -23.01 10.82 -3.65
N LEU A 13 -22.04 11.13 -2.81
CA LEU A 13 -22.17 12.10 -1.74
C LEU A 13 -21.53 13.42 -2.18
N ARG A 14 -22.19 14.55 -1.90
CA ARG A 14 -21.57 15.88 -1.94
C ARG A 14 -21.14 16.25 -0.53
N MET A 15 -19.86 16.50 -0.34
CA MET A 15 -19.30 16.92 0.95
C MET A 15 -19.74 18.35 1.27
N THR A 16 -20.32 18.56 2.45
CA THR A 16 -20.70 19.88 3.00
C THR A 16 -19.66 20.43 3.97
N GLY A 17 -18.74 19.59 4.44
CA GLY A 17 -17.62 19.95 5.29
C GLY A 17 -16.41 19.09 5.00
N ALA A 18 -15.27 19.42 5.60
CA ALA A 18 -14.08 18.61 5.43
C ALA A 18 -14.22 17.24 6.09
N ALA A 19 -13.58 16.23 5.50
CA ALA A 19 -13.41 14.91 6.09
C ALA A 19 -11.98 14.42 5.83
N ARG A 20 -11.38 13.80 6.84
CA ARG A 20 -10.07 13.14 6.72
C ARG A 20 -10.25 11.65 6.84
N LEU A 21 -9.95 10.95 5.76
CA LEU A 21 -10.04 9.50 5.62
C LEU A 21 -8.67 8.86 5.81
N GLN A 22 -8.66 7.61 6.24
CA GLN A 22 -7.48 6.76 6.11
C GLN A 22 -7.31 6.33 4.64
N GLY A 23 -6.07 5.99 4.25
CA GLY A 23 -5.76 5.51 2.90
C GLY A 23 -6.64 4.33 2.50
N CYS A 24 -6.83 3.38 3.43
CA CYS A 24 -7.90 2.39 3.34
C CYS A 24 -9.02 2.66 4.37
N HIS A 25 -10.16 3.19 3.94
CA HIS A 25 -11.26 3.58 4.82
C HIS A 25 -12.53 2.74 4.60
N PHE A 26 -12.39 1.51 4.09
CA PHE A 26 -13.52 0.58 3.90
C PHE A 26 -14.32 0.37 5.20
N ALA A 27 -13.64 0.23 6.34
CA ALA A 27 -14.29 0.06 7.64
C ALA A 27 -15.12 1.27 8.06
N ALA A 28 -14.67 2.49 7.76
CA ALA A 28 -15.42 3.71 8.05
C ALA A 28 -16.70 3.78 7.22
N LEU A 29 -16.61 3.41 5.93
CA LEU A 29 -17.77 3.36 5.05
C LEU A 29 -18.74 2.22 5.44
N TYR A 30 -18.24 1.05 5.81
CA TYR A 30 -19.08 -0.02 6.37
C TYR A 30 -19.82 0.47 7.63
N GLY A 31 -19.11 1.15 8.55
CA GLY A 31 -19.69 1.72 9.75
C GLY A 31 -20.82 2.70 9.46
N LEU A 32 -20.64 3.59 8.48
CA LEU A 32 -21.68 4.50 7.99
C LEU A 32 -22.91 3.72 7.51
N LEU A 33 -22.72 2.74 6.61
CA LEU A 33 -23.83 2.02 6.01
C LEU A 33 -24.55 1.10 7.01
N ALA A 34 -23.82 0.45 7.92
CA ALA A 34 -24.38 -0.36 8.98
C ALA A 34 -25.23 0.50 9.94
N HIS A 35 -24.75 1.69 10.29
CA HIS A 35 -25.53 2.64 11.11
C HIS A 35 -26.76 3.15 10.37
N ALA A 36 -26.60 3.57 9.11
CA ALA A 36 -27.71 4.00 8.25
C ALA A 36 -28.78 2.90 8.11
N HIS A 37 -28.36 1.65 7.95
CA HIS A 37 -29.26 0.50 7.92
C HIS A 37 -30.02 0.34 9.23
N GLY A 38 -29.34 0.41 10.38
CA GLY A 38 -29.97 0.34 11.71
C GLY A 38 -30.98 1.46 11.94
N LEU A 39 -30.67 2.70 11.55
CA LEU A 39 -31.61 3.84 11.62
C LEU A 39 -32.86 3.60 10.75
N ALA A 40 -32.66 3.08 9.54
CA ALA A 40 -33.75 2.88 8.59
C ALA A 40 -34.67 1.70 8.96
N THR A 41 -34.11 0.63 9.52
CA THR A 41 -34.83 -0.63 9.78
C THR A 41 -35.19 -0.87 11.25
N ARG A 42 -34.62 -0.10 12.19
CA ARG A 42 -34.69 -0.34 13.64
C ARG A 42 -34.13 -1.71 14.06
N GLN A 43 -33.21 -2.27 13.28
CA GLN A 43 -32.49 -3.51 13.58
C GLN A 43 -31.06 -3.21 14.05
N ASP A 44 -30.34 -4.26 14.46
CA ASP A 44 -28.91 -4.17 14.78
C ASP A 44 -28.12 -3.49 13.66
N ALA A 45 -27.16 -2.64 14.04
CA ALA A 45 -26.30 -1.91 13.11
C ALA A 45 -25.26 -2.84 12.44
N SER A 46 -25.74 -3.70 11.55
CA SER A 46 -24.91 -4.51 10.66
C SER A 46 -25.56 -4.62 9.28
N LEU A 47 -24.73 -4.73 8.24
CA LEU A 47 -25.26 -4.92 6.88
C LEU A 47 -25.81 -6.34 6.71
N PRO A 48 -26.99 -6.49 6.08
CA PRO A 48 -27.58 -7.80 5.83
C PRO A 48 -26.73 -8.61 4.86
N ASP A 49 -26.88 -9.94 4.89
CA ASP A 49 -26.28 -10.80 3.87
C ASP A 49 -26.85 -10.47 2.48
N GLY A 50 -26.00 -10.53 1.45
CA GLY A 50 -26.35 -10.13 0.09
C GLY A 50 -26.31 -8.61 -0.17
N LEU A 51 -25.77 -7.81 0.75
CA LEU A 51 -25.41 -6.40 0.50
C LEU A 51 -23.89 -6.24 0.65
N TRP A 52 -23.19 -6.08 -0.46
CA TRP A 52 -21.73 -5.99 -0.50
C TRP A 52 -21.28 -4.62 -0.95
N LEU A 53 -20.45 -4.00 -0.13
CA LEU A 53 -19.95 -2.66 -0.36
C LEU A 53 -18.78 -2.64 -1.35
N ASP A 54 -18.83 -1.68 -2.26
CA ASP A 54 -17.73 -1.26 -3.12
C ASP A 54 -17.28 0.13 -2.68
N ALA A 55 -16.00 0.28 -2.38
CA ALA A 55 -15.44 1.53 -1.86
C ALA A 55 -14.37 2.06 -2.81
N PRO A 56 -14.75 2.53 -4.02
CA PRO A 56 -13.81 2.84 -5.08
C PRO A 56 -12.94 4.06 -4.76
N GLU A 57 -13.31 4.91 -3.79
CA GLU A 57 -12.59 6.10 -3.37
C GLU A 57 -11.37 5.83 -2.46
N GLN A 58 -10.94 4.57 -2.28
CA GLN A 58 -9.70 4.28 -1.55
C GLN A 58 -8.52 5.13 -2.06
N ALA A 59 -7.51 5.27 -1.21
CA ALA A 59 -6.36 6.16 -1.37
C ALA A 59 -6.67 7.67 -1.33
N ARG A 60 -7.94 8.09 -1.28
CA ARG A 60 -8.29 9.51 -1.10
C ARG A 60 -8.46 9.85 0.39
N THR A 61 -7.45 10.48 0.97
CA THR A 61 -7.38 10.76 2.41
C THR A 61 -8.00 12.08 2.82
N GLU A 62 -8.22 13.00 1.88
CA GLU A 62 -8.72 14.35 2.16
C GLU A 62 -9.92 14.67 1.26
N LEU A 63 -10.99 15.11 1.91
CA LEU A 63 -12.20 15.60 1.26
C LEU A 63 -12.50 17.00 1.79
N SER A 64 -12.67 17.95 0.89
CA SER A 64 -13.08 19.32 1.21
C SER A 64 -14.56 19.53 0.92
N ALA A 65 -15.16 20.59 1.47
CA ALA A 65 -16.52 20.98 1.08
C ALA A 65 -16.61 21.18 -0.44
N GLY A 66 -17.70 20.71 -1.05
CA GLY A 66 -17.91 20.71 -2.49
C GLY A 66 -17.36 19.49 -3.23
N ASN A 67 -16.42 18.73 -2.63
CA ASN A 67 -15.95 17.48 -3.21
C ASN A 67 -17.08 16.45 -3.31
N GLU A 68 -17.00 15.57 -4.30
CA GLU A 68 -17.86 14.39 -4.40
C GLU A 68 -17.13 13.15 -3.89
N TYR A 69 -17.89 12.21 -3.32
CA TYR A 69 -17.40 10.90 -2.88
C TYR A 69 -18.36 9.82 -3.36
N ALA A 70 -17.88 8.86 -4.15
CA ALA A 70 -18.68 7.74 -4.61
C ALA A 70 -18.48 6.48 -3.77
N PHE A 71 -19.57 5.76 -3.52
CA PHE A 71 -19.49 4.36 -3.13
C PHE A 71 -20.54 3.55 -3.88
N GLY A 72 -20.31 2.25 -3.99
CA GLY A 72 -21.24 1.33 -4.63
C GLY A 72 -21.62 0.21 -3.70
N PHE A 73 -22.62 -0.56 -4.10
CA PHE A 73 -22.85 -1.87 -3.51
C PHE A 73 -23.57 -2.80 -4.46
N THR A 74 -23.34 -4.09 -4.25
CA THR A 74 -24.08 -5.19 -4.87
C THR A 74 -25.20 -5.62 -3.95
N LEU A 75 -26.40 -5.78 -4.50
CA LEU A 75 -27.58 -6.21 -3.75
C LEU A 75 -28.16 -7.48 -4.36
N LEU A 76 -28.51 -8.45 -3.50
CA LEU A 76 -29.35 -9.59 -3.85
C LEU A 76 -30.80 -9.34 -3.46
N ALA A 77 -31.71 -9.47 -4.41
CA ALA A 77 -33.15 -9.41 -4.15
C ALA A 77 -33.94 -10.26 -5.15
N PRO A 78 -35.18 -10.68 -4.82
CA PRO A 78 -36.03 -11.44 -5.74
C PRO A 78 -36.50 -10.61 -6.95
N THR A 79 -36.74 -9.31 -6.75
CA THR A 79 -37.27 -8.42 -7.80
C THR A 79 -36.57 -7.05 -7.77
N GLY A 80 -36.61 -6.33 -8.89
CA GLY A 80 -36.13 -4.95 -8.98
C GLY A 80 -36.83 -4.00 -8.01
N ARG A 81 -38.12 -4.24 -7.74
CA ARG A 81 -38.90 -3.49 -6.76
C ARG A 81 -38.43 -3.73 -5.33
N ASP A 82 -38.16 -4.98 -4.96
CA ASP A 82 -37.58 -5.32 -3.66
C ASP A 82 -36.21 -4.67 -3.47
N ALA A 83 -35.40 -4.69 -4.53
CA ALA A 83 -34.10 -4.05 -4.55
C ALA A 83 -34.20 -2.53 -4.36
N ALA A 84 -35.04 -1.87 -5.14
CA ALA A 84 -35.27 -0.43 -5.06
C ALA A 84 -35.73 0.01 -3.66
N ARG A 85 -36.69 -0.70 -3.06
CA ARG A 85 -37.16 -0.43 -1.69
C ARG A 85 -36.04 -0.51 -0.66
N ARG A 86 -35.16 -1.52 -0.75
CA ARG A 86 -34.00 -1.66 0.16
C ARG A 86 -33.01 -0.51 -0.01
N VAL A 87 -32.74 -0.12 -1.26
CA VAL A 87 -31.86 1.01 -1.59
C VAL A 87 -32.40 2.32 -1.05
N GLN A 88 -33.67 2.61 -1.29
CA GLN A 88 -34.33 3.83 -0.78
C GLN A 88 -34.29 3.89 0.75
N SER A 89 -34.55 2.76 1.41
CA SER A 89 -34.45 2.65 2.87
C SER A 89 -33.02 2.97 3.35
N LEU A 90 -32.00 2.37 2.72
CA LEU A 90 -30.60 2.61 3.08
C LEU A 90 -30.18 4.06 2.81
N VAL A 91 -30.52 4.61 1.64
CA VAL A 91 -30.21 5.98 1.22
C VAL A 91 -30.88 6.99 2.15
N ARG A 92 -32.12 6.73 2.60
CA ARG A 92 -32.79 7.55 3.62
C ARG A 92 -31.99 7.56 4.92
N GLY A 93 -31.53 6.39 5.38
CA GLY A 93 -30.63 6.27 6.53
C GLY A 93 -29.31 7.03 6.34
N VAL A 94 -28.70 6.97 5.15
CA VAL A 94 -27.47 7.71 4.81
C VAL A 94 -27.70 9.22 4.82
N SER A 95 -28.81 9.71 4.27
CA SER A 95 -29.21 11.12 4.35
C SER A 95 -29.46 11.58 5.79
N GLN A 96 -30.03 10.71 6.64
CA GLN A 96 -30.16 10.99 8.08
C GLN A 96 -28.79 11.06 8.76
N CYS A 97 -27.83 10.21 8.39
CA CYS A 97 -26.46 10.31 8.91
C CYS A 97 -25.80 11.64 8.53
N GLY A 98 -25.97 12.10 7.28
CA GLY A 98 -25.45 13.39 6.82
C GLY A 98 -26.06 14.62 7.53
N THR A 99 -27.26 14.49 8.10
CA THR A 99 -27.96 15.58 8.80
C THR A 99 -27.82 15.52 10.32
N ASN A 100 -27.96 14.34 10.91
CA ASN A 100 -27.93 14.12 12.36
C ASN A 100 -26.51 13.84 12.87
N GLY A 101 -25.64 13.33 12.00
CA GLY A 101 -24.29 12.93 12.34
C GLY A 101 -24.21 11.57 13.00
N LEU A 102 -23.05 10.94 12.84
CA LEU A 102 -22.64 9.79 13.61
C LEU A 102 -21.49 10.26 14.52
N ALA A 103 -21.73 10.26 15.84
CA ALA A 103 -20.75 10.79 16.80
C ALA A 103 -19.40 10.05 16.67
N GLY A 104 -18.32 10.82 16.50
CA GLY A 104 -16.96 10.27 16.34
C GLY A 104 -16.66 9.61 14.99
N ALA A 105 -17.57 9.63 14.01
CA ALA A 105 -17.34 9.05 12.69
C ALA A 105 -16.76 10.04 11.68
N VAL A 106 -15.98 9.50 10.74
CA VAL A 106 -15.38 10.28 9.63
C VAL A 106 -16.46 10.84 8.69
N PHE A 107 -17.45 10.02 8.35
CA PHE A 107 -18.67 10.41 7.66
C PHE A 107 -19.74 10.76 8.69
N GLY A 108 -19.86 12.05 9.00
CA GLY A 108 -20.78 12.60 9.98
C GLY A 108 -21.71 13.64 9.34
N ARG A 109 -21.88 14.81 9.99
CA ARG A 109 -22.71 15.93 9.48
C ARG A 109 -22.10 16.71 8.31
N ASN A 110 -21.19 16.09 7.55
CA ASN A 110 -20.30 16.73 6.59
C ASN A 110 -20.57 16.32 5.14
N PHE A 111 -21.73 15.73 4.85
CA PHE A 111 -22.12 15.38 3.49
C PHE A 111 -23.65 15.40 3.29
N ARG A 112 -24.06 15.34 2.02
CA ARG A 112 -25.44 15.08 1.58
C ARG A 112 -25.42 14.07 0.44
N VAL A 113 -26.44 13.24 0.32
CA VAL A 113 -26.61 12.39 -0.87
C VAL A 113 -26.92 13.31 -2.06
N ALA A 114 -26.10 13.21 -3.10
CA ALA A 114 -26.23 14.01 -4.33
C ALA A 114 -26.99 13.25 -5.42
N GLU A 115 -26.67 11.96 -5.58
CA GLU A 115 -27.27 11.11 -6.61
C GLU A 115 -27.19 9.64 -6.20
N VAL A 116 -28.18 8.87 -6.68
CA VAL A 116 -28.18 7.40 -6.65
C VAL A 116 -28.35 6.93 -8.09
N GLU A 117 -27.53 6.00 -8.53
CA GLU A 117 -27.47 5.51 -9.91
C GLU A 117 -27.63 3.99 -9.94
N ASP A 118 -28.47 3.49 -10.85
CA ASP A 118 -28.52 2.09 -11.24
C ASP A 118 -27.39 1.84 -12.24
N LEU A 119 -26.37 1.09 -11.81
CA LEU A 119 -25.17 0.83 -12.62
C LEU A 119 -25.42 -0.15 -13.77
N ILE A 120 -26.54 -0.89 -13.75
CA ILE A 120 -26.91 -1.82 -14.83
C ILE A 120 -27.67 -1.06 -15.91
N ALA A 121 -28.60 -0.19 -15.49
CA ALA A 121 -29.32 0.69 -16.41
C ALA A 121 -28.49 1.89 -16.89
N ALA A 122 -27.38 2.22 -16.19
CA ALA A 122 -26.58 3.43 -16.37
C ALA A 122 -27.42 4.72 -16.30
N THR A 123 -28.36 4.78 -15.34
CA THR A 123 -29.27 5.92 -15.15
C THR A 123 -29.45 6.26 -13.68
N ALA A 124 -29.77 7.52 -13.39
CA ALA A 124 -30.13 7.95 -12.06
C ALA A 124 -31.43 7.26 -11.60
N LEU A 125 -31.43 6.74 -10.36
CA LEU A 125 -32.55 6.02 -9.79
C LEU A 125 -33.62 7.01 -9.31
N ALA A 126 -34.77 7.03 -10.00
CA ALA A 126 -35.95 7.78 -9.57
C ALA A 126 -36.61 7.13 -8.34
N GLU A 127 -37.39 7.91 -7.58
CA GLU A 127 -37.98 7.49 -6.30
C GLU A 127 -38.94 6.30 -6.41
N ASP A 128 -39.58 6.08 -7.56
CA ASP A 128 -40.51 4.95 -7.79
C ASP A 128 -40.03 3.96 -8.87
N ALA A 129 -38.77 4.08 -9.33
CA ALA A 129 -38.23 3.21 -10.35
C ALA A 129 -37.77 1.85 -9.78
N ASP A 130 -38.11 0.77 -10.47
CA ASP A 130 -37.57 -0.56 -10.19
C ASP A 130 -36.12 -0.63 -10.71
N LEU A 131 -35.23 -1.28 -9.95
CA LEU A 131 -33.85 -1.51 -10.39
C LEU A 131 -33.78 -2.59 -11.47
N GLN A 132 -32.84 -2.43 -12.40
CA GLN A 132 -32.58 -3.43 -13.44
C GLN A 132 -31.65 -4.52 -12.90
N PRO A 133 -32.04 -5.81 -13.00
CA PRO A 133 -31.14 -6.90 -12.65
C PRO A 133 -30.10 -7.13 -13.74
N ILE A 134 -28.96 -7.71 -13.39
CA ILE A 134 -28.05 -8.27 -14.40
C ILE A 134 -28.81 -9.35 -15.16
N SER A 135 -28.85 -9.25 -16.49
CA SER A 135 -29.65 -10.15 -17.31
C SER A 135 -29.11 -11.59 -17.27
N GLU A 136 -30.00 -12.57 -17.40
CA GLU A 136 -29.59 -13.98 -17.52
C GLU A 136 -28.72 -14.23 -18.76
N SER A 137 -28.95 -13.47 -19.83
CA SER A 137 -28.13 -13.52 -21.05
C SER A 137 -26.68 -13.12 -20.76
N HIS A 138 -26.45 -12.12 -19.89
CA HIS A 138 -25.11 -11.70 -19.48
C HIS A 138 -24.35 -12.84 -18.81
N PHE A 139 -24.98 -13.53 -17.84
CA PHE A 139 -24.37 -14.69 -17.19
C PHE A 139 -24.13 -15.84 -18.17
N THR A 140 -25.08 -16.11 -19.06
CA THR A 140 -24.95 -17.17 -20.07
C THR A 140 -23.80 -16.90 -21.02
N ASP A 141 -23.62 -15.65 -21.44
CA ASP A 141 -22.52 -15.23 -22.30
C ASP A 141 -21.16 -15.31 -21.59
N GLU A 142 -21.07 -14.90 -20.31
CA GLU A 142 -19.86 -15.07 -19.51
C GLU A 142 -19.51 -16.55 -19.28
N VAL A 143 -20.49 -17.41 -18.99
CA VAL A 143 -20.29 -18.86 -18.86
C VAL A 143 -19.79 -19.45 -20.16
N ARG A 144 -20.40 -19.10 -21.30
CA ARG A 144 -19.94 -19.56 -22.61
C ARG A 144 -18.49 -19.18 -22.86
N ARG A 145 -18.14 -17.90 -22.64
CA ARG A 145 -16.76 -17.41 -22.83
C ARG A 145 -15.75 -18.05 -21.86
N ALA A 146 -16.16 -18.30 -20.62
CA ALA A 146 -15.30 -18.91 -19.61
C ALA A 146 -15.14 -20.43 -19.81
N SER A 147 -16.08 -21.08 -20.50
CA SER A 147 -16.06 -22.53 -20.76
C SER A 147 -14.92 -22.96 -21.68
N ASP A 148 -14.45 -22.06 -22.55
CA ASP A 148 -13.36 -22.31 -23.48
C ASP A 148 -11.97 -22.05 -22.85
N LEU A 149 -11.91 -21.58 -21.61
CA LEU A 149 -10.67 -21.24 -20.92
C LEU A 149 -9.99 -22.50 -20.37
N THR A 150 -8.77 -22.76 -20.82
CA THR A 150 -7.91 -23.80 -20.24
C THR A 150 -7.26 -23.36 -18.92
N THR A 151 -7.10 -22.04 -18.76
CA THR A 151 -6.55 -21.37 -17.58
C THR A 151 -7.43 -20.17 -17.24
N VAL A 152 -7.68 -19.96 -15.95
CA VAL A 152 -8.50 -18.87 -15.42
C VAL A 152 -7.66 -18.06 -14.45
N THR A 153 -7.58 -16.75 -14.68
CA THR A 153 -6.95 -15.79 -13.77
C THR A 153 -8.02 -15.12 -12.92
N LEU A 154 -7.99 -15.39 -11.62
CA LEU A 154 -8.88 -14.78 -10.63
C LEU A 154 -8.20 -13.60 -9.98
N ARG A 155 -8.67 -12.38 -10.26
CA ARG A 155 -8.26 -11.17 -9.56
C ARG A 155 -9.15 -10.93 -8.36
N MET A 156 -8.61 -11.01 -7.15
CA MET A 156 -9.31 -10.63 -5.92
C MET A 156 -9.50 -9.11 -5.88
N THR A 157 -10.75 -8.65 -6.00
CA THR A 157 -11.14 -7.23 -5.93
C THR A 157 -11.46 -6.78 -4.51
N SER A 158 -11.42 -7.72 -3.57
CA SER A 158 -11.54 -7.47 -2.13
C SER A 158 -10.68 -8.48 -1.39
N PRO A 159 -10.23 -8.18 -0.15
CA PRO A 159 -9.41 -9.11 0.61
C PRO A 159 -10.08 -10.48 0.77
N LEU A 160 -9.43 -11.52 0.23
CA LEU A 160 -9.84 -12.91 0.35
C LEU A 160 -9.32 -13.51 1.67
N ARG A 161 -10.24 -13.98 2.51
CA ARG A 161 -9.91 -14.76 3.69
C ARG A 161 -10.31 -16.21 3.48
N MET A 162 -9.35 -17.12 3.62
CA MET A 162 -9.65 -18.55 3.65
C MET A 162 -9.02 -19.23 4.87
N ALA A 163 -9.83 -19.96 5.65
CA ALA A 163 -9.31 -20.80 6.72
C ALA A 163 -8.33 -21.85 6.17
N ARG A 164 -7.17 -21.96 6.81
CA ARG A 164 -6.13 -22.95 6.46
C ARG A 164 -6.61 -24.38 6.76
N PRO A 165 -6.20 -25.38 5.96
CA PRO A 165 -6.38 -26.79 6.29
C PRO A 165 -5.82 -27.12 7.68
N LYS A 166 -6.49 -28.02 8.42
CA LYS A 166 -6.13 -28.34 9.82
C LYS A 166 -4.70 -28.86 9.98
N ASN A 167 -4.18 -29.55 8.97
CA ASN A 167 -2.83 -30.13 8.92
C ASN A 167 -1.71 -29.10 8.63
N LEU A 168 -2.06 -27.83 8.42
CA LEU A 168 -1.12 -26.74 8.09
C LEU A 168 -1.24 -25.57 9.09
N ARG A 169 -1.69 -25.88 10.32
CA ARG A 169 -1.86 -24.91 11.40
C ARG A 169 -0.58 -24.84 12.25
N ASP A 170 0.36 -24.00 11.85
CA ASP A 170 1.39 -23.53 12.79
C ASP A 170 0.80 -22.45 13.72
N GLY A 171 1.41 -22.24 14.89
CA GLY A 171 1.00 -21.21 15.84
C GLY A 171 1.14 -19.81 15.25
N GLY A 172 0.04 -19.04 15.23
CA GLY A 172 -0.02 -17.70 14.62
C GLY A 172 -1.33 -17.49 13.84
N HIS A 173 -1.55 -16.27 13.33
CA HIS A 173 -2.83 -15.85 12.76
C HIS A 173 -3.33 -16.75 11.61
N ALA A 174 -4.65 -17.01 11.62
CA ALA A 174 -5.33 -18.11 10.92
C ALA A 174 -5.73 -17.85 9.46
N PHE A 175 -5.08 -16.91 8.76
CA PHE A 175 -5.56 -16.44 7.47
C PHE A 175 -4.53 -16.61 6.34
N LEU A 176 -5.04 -16.56 5.11
CA LEU A 176 -4.45 -17.06 3.88
C LEU A 176 -2.99 -16.60 3.69
N ASP A 177 -2.14 -17.56 3.39
CA ASP A 177 -0.74 -17.34 3.06
C ASP A 177 -0.57 -17.61 1.56
N ARG A 178 0.20 -16.77 0.87
CA ARG A 178 0.47 -16.85 -0.58
C ARG A 178 1.02 -18.23 -0.99
N ARG A 179 1.53 -19.03 -0.05
CA ARG A 179 1.99 -20.41 -0.30
C ARG A 179 0.86 -21.45 -0.33
N TRP A 180 -0.34 -21.12 0.13
CA TRP A 180 -1.37 -22.11 0.50
C TRP A 180 -2.75 -21.89 -0.14
N PHE A 181 -2.84 -21.17 -1.26
CA PHE A 181 -4.08 -21.15 -2.03
C PHE A 181 -4.33 -22.54 -2.64
N ARG A 182 -5.44 -23.18 -2.28
CA ARG A 182 -5.87 -24.46 -2.86
C ARG A 182 -7.06 -24.24 -3.78
N PRO A 183 -6.91 -24.39 -5.11
CA PRO A 183 -8.02 -24.23 -6.05
C PRO A 183 -9.24 -25.10 -5.74
N PRO A 184 -9.12 -26.39 -5.37
CA PRO A 184 -10.29 -27.22 -5.02
C PRO A 184 -11.09 -26.66 -3.84
N LEU A 185 -10.41 -26.23 -2.77
CA LEU A 185 -11.05 -25.65 -1.59
C LEU A 185 -11.74 -24.32 -1.91
N PHE A 186 -11.12 -23.49 -2.75
CA PHE A 186 -11.71 -22.25 -3.20
C PHE A 186 -13.00 -22.51 -3.99
N LEU A 187 -12.94 -23.35 -5.02
CA LEU A 187 -14.08 -23.68 -5.88
C LEU A 187 -15.23 -24.31 -5.10
N GLN A 188 -14.93 -25.22 -4.17
CA GLN A 188 -15.94 -25.80 -3.28
C GLN A 188 -16.66 -24.72 -2.46
N ARG A 189 -15.94 -23.71 -1.95
CA ARG A 189 -16.55 -22.61 -1.20
C ARG A 189 -17.43 -21.70 -2.05
N VAL A 190 -17.05 -21.44 -3.31
CA VAL A 190 -17.92 -20.73 -4.26
C VAL A 190 -19.24 -21.48 -4.42
N GLY A 191 -19.16 -22.79 -4.66
CA GLY A 191 -20.33 -23.64 -4.84
C GLY A 191 -21.22 -23.72 -3.59
N LEU A 192 -20.64 -23.93 -2.41
CA LEU A 192 -21.38 -23.94 -1.14
C LEU A 192 -22.08 -22.59 -0.87
N ARG A 193 -21.45 -21.48 -1.24
CA ARG A 193 -22.07 -20.15 -1.15
C ARG A 193 -23.30 -20.08 -2.06
N LEU A 194 -23.18 -20.51 -3.31
CA LEU A 194 -24.29 -20.49 -4.26
C LEU A 194 -25.45 -21.40 -3.83
N GLN A 195 -25.18 -22.59 -3.31
CA GLN A 195 -26.22 -23.49 -2.80
C GLN A 195 -27.04 -22.84 -1.68
N ARG A 196 -26.40 -22.09 -0.77
CA ARG A 196 -27.11 -21.33 0.28
C ARG A 196 -27.97 -20.21 -0.26
N LEU A 197 -27.61 -19.66 -1.41
CA LEU A 197 -28.40 -18.67 -2.13
C LEU A 197 -29.51 -19.31 -2.98
N GLY A 198 -29.71 -20.62 -2.90
CA GLY A 198 -30.76 -21.36 -3.62
C GLY A 198 -30.35 -21.84 -5.01
N TRP A 199 -29.05 -21.90 -5.31
CA TRP A 199 -28.57 -22.43 -6.60
C TRP A 199 -28.98 -23.88 -6.80
N THR A 200 -29.63 -24.14 -7.93
CA THR A 200 -30.09 -25.48 -8.33
C THR A 200 -29.13 -26.23 -9.25
N GLY A 201 -28.04 -25.59 -9.72
CA GLY A 201 -27.04 -26.27 -10.54
C GLY A 201 -26.15 -27.18 -9.71
N ALA A 202 -25.52 -28.15 -10.37
CA ALA A 202 -24.57 -29.04 -9.70
C ALA A 202 -23.38 -28.25 -9.13
N VAL A 203 -22.96 -28.61 -7.92
CA VAL A 203 -21.68 -28.22 -7.34
C VAL A 203 -20.96 -29.53 -7.02
N PRO A 204 -20.12 -30.03 -7.92
CA PRO A 204 -19.46 -31.32 -7.69
C PRO A 204 -18.53 -31.26 -6.49
N GLU A 205 -18.34 -32.39 -5.81
CA GLU A 205 -17.28 -32.53 -4.82
C GLU A 205 -16.01 -32.98 -5.52
N PHE A 206 -14.85 -32.49 -5.05
CA PHE A 206 -13.57 -33.04 -5.49
C PHE A 206 -13.40 -34.40 -4.81
N ALA A 207 -13.66 -35.48 -5.55
CA ALA A 207 -13.36 -36.84 -5.11
C ALA A 207 -11.83 -37.02 -4.98
N SER A 208 -11.38 -37.94 -4.12
CA SER A 208 -9.93 -38.19 -3.88
C SER A 208 -9.15 -38.53 -5.15
N ASP A 209 -9.84 -39.09 -6.15
CA ASP A 209 -9.23 -39.67 -7.35
C ASP A 209 -9.47 -38.80 -8.61
N ALA A 210 -10.17 -37.67 -8.49
CA ALA A 210 -10.41 -36.74 -9.59
C ALA A 210 -9.15 -35.88 -9.83
N ALA A 211 -8.90 -35.52 -11.09
CA ALA A 211 -7.85 -34.55 -11.42
C ALA A 211 -8.18 -33.19 -10.77
N GLU A 212 -7.44 -32.81 -9.72
CA GLU A 212 -7.65 -31.55 -9.02
C GLU A 212 -7.20 -30.37 -9.90
N PRO A 213 -7.94 -29.25 -9.94
CA PRO A 213 -7.50 -28.03 -10.58
C PRO A 213 -6.17 -27.57 -9.99
N ASN A 214 -5.22 -27.26 -10.88
CA ASN A 214 -3.85 -26.96 -10.51
C ASN A 214 -3.65 -25.45 -10.33
N LEU A 215 -2.94 -25.07 -9.28
CA LEU A 215 -2.48 -23.70 -9.08
C LEU A 215 -1.24 -23.48 -9.96
N ILE A 216 -1.38 -22.64 -10.99
CA ILE A 216 -0.26 -22.28 -11.87
C ILE A 216 0.60 -21.20 -11.22
N ASP A 217 -0.05 -20.17 -10.67
CA ASP A 217 0.64 -19.09 -9.98
C ASP A 217 -0.24 -18.48 -8.89
N ASN A 218 0.38 -18.14 -7.76
CA ASN A 218 -0.25 -17.39 -6.69
C ASN A 218 0.47 -16.07 -6.48
N GLN A 219 -0.20 -15.01 -6.90
CA GLN A 219 0.29 -13.65 -6.87
C GLN A 219 -0.46 -12.81 -5.83
N LEU A 220 -1.04 -13.45 -4.81
CA LEU A 220 -1.75 -12.74 -3.75
C LEU A 220 -0.76 -12.03 -2.82
N VAL A 221 -1.00 -10.75 -2.60
CA VAL A 221 -0.37 -9.94 -1.56
C VAL A 221 -1.31 -9.90 -0.37
N TRP A 222 -0.78 -10.14 0.83
CA TRP A 222 -1.56 -9.96 2.05
C TRP A 222 -1.65 -8.47 2.35
N LEU A 223 -2.86 -7.96 2.56
CA LEU A 223 -3.05 -6.58 3.04
C LEU A 223 -3.72 -6.65 4.38
N ASP A 224 -3.13 -6.07 5.43
CA ASP A 224 -3.78 -5.88 6.73
C ASP A 224 -4.35 -4.45 6.86
N LEU A 225 -5.68 -4.35 6.95
CA LEU A 225 -6.37 -3.07 7.07
C LEU A 225 -6.68 -2.80 8.54
N SER A 226 -5.92 -1.90 9.17
CA SER A 226 -6.21 -1.49 10.54
C SER A 226 -7.41 -0.54 10.61
N TYR A 227 -8.30 -0.73 11.58
CA TYR A 227 -9.40 0.18 11.88
C TYR A 227 -9.68 0.27 13.40
N GLY A 228 -10.26 1.39 13.83
CA GLY A 228 -10.51 1.69 15.26
C GLY A 228 -9.50 2.70 15.84
N ASP A 229 -9.72 3.12 17.09
CA ASP A 229 -8.81 4.04 17.78
C ASP A 229 -7.47 3.38 18.13
N GLY A 230 -6.42 4.19 18.27
CA GLY A 230 -5.02 3.74 18.37
C GLY A 230 -4.73 2.76 19.51
N SER A 231 -5.60 2.65 20.53
CA SER A 231 -5.44 1.71 21.64
C SER A 231 -6.08 0.34 21.39
N ARG A 232 -7.00 0.25 20.42
CA ARG A 232 -7.79 -0.94 20.06
C ARG A 232 -7.86 -1.14 18.56
N ARG A 233 -6.73 -1.02 17.86
CA ARG A 233 -6.62 -1.32 16.43
C ARG A 233 -7.09 -2.75 16.16
N LYS A 234 -8.20 -2.89 15.44
CA LYS A 234 -8.65 -4.17 14.87
C LYS A 234 -8.04 -4.31 13.48
N LEU A 235 -7.57 -5.51 13.15
CA LEU A 235 -7.01 -5.82 11.84
C LEU A 235 -8.03 -6.55 10.96
N LEU A 236 -8.27 -5.99 9.78
CA LEU A 236 -8.98 -6.62 8.68
C LEU A 236 -8.00 -6.87 7.53
N GLY A 237 -7.26 -7.98 7.53
CA GLY A 237 -6.50 -8.39 6.34
C GLY A 237 -6.98 -9.57 5.53
N GLY A 238 -6.51 -9.68 4.30
CA GLY A 238 -6.85 -10.74 3.34
C GLY A 238 -5.92 -10.70 2.14
N GLY A 239 -5.90 -11.77 1.34
CA GLY A 239 -5.14 -11.80 0.09
C GLY A 239 -5.85 -10.99 -1.00
N VAL A 240 -5.12 -10.09 -1.65
CA VAL A 240 -5.55 -9.37 -2.86
C VAL A 240 -4.57 -9.61 -3.99
N GLY A 241 -4.99 -9.40 -5.24
CA GLY A 241 -4.17 -9.69 -6.41
C GLY A 241 -4.66 -10.91 -7.18
N ASN A 242 -3.77 -11.58 -7.91
CA ASN A 242 -4.16 -12.60 -8.88
C ASN A 242 -3.84 -14.02 -8.41
N VAL A 243 -4.69 -14.96 -8.83
CA VAL A 243 -4.41 -16.40 -8.77
C VAL A 243 -4.67 -16.99 -10.14
N ILE A 244 -3.74 -17.78 -10.66
CA ILE A 244 -3.87 -18.42 -11.96
C ILE A 244 -4.12 -19.91 -11.73
N ILE A 245 -5.25 -20.41 -12.23
CA ILE A 245 -5.71 -21.78 -12.02
C ILE A 245 -5.89 -22.46 -13.38
N ALA A 246 -5.33 -23.64 -13.55
CA ALA A 246 -5.56 -24.48 -14.74
C ALA A 246 -6.44 -25.68 -14.40
N GLY A 247 -7.14 -26.20 -15.41
CA GLY A 247 -7.95 -27.41 -15.26
C GLY A 247 -9.15 -27.23 -14.34
N VAL A 248 -9.76 -26.04 -14.32
CA VAL A 248 -11.06 -25.84 -13.66
C VAL A 248 -12.09 -26.72 -14.38
N PRO A 249 -12.75 -27.66 -13.68
CA PRO A 249 -13.72 -28.53 -14.35
C PRO A 249 -14.91 -27.72 -14.90
N ILE A 250 -15.41 -28.11 -16.07
CA ILE A 250 -16.43 -27.35 -16.82
C ILE A 250 -17.72 -27.15 -16.01
N GLU A 251 -18.09 -28.13 -15.18
CA GLU A 251 -19.18 -28.08 -14.20
C GLU A 251 -19.09 -26.91 -13.20
N PHE A 252 -17.88 -26.44 -12.88
CA PHE A 252 -17.64 -25.36 -11.93
C PHE A 252 -17.69 -23.99 -12.60
N ILE A 253 -17.59 -23.90 -13.93
CA ILE A 253 -17.58 -22.62 -14.64
C ILE A 253 -18.84 -21.78 -14.36
N PRO A 254 -20.07 -22.33 -14.38
CA PRO A 254 -21.25 -21.56 -13.97
C PRO A 254 -21.15 -21.02 -12.54
N ALA A 255 -20.71 -21.85 -11.60
CA ALA A 255 -20.54 -21.43 -10.20
C ALA A 255 -19.47 -20.33 -10.07
N LEU A 256 -18.35 -20.49 -10.78
CA LEU A 256 -17.25 -19.55 -10.79
C LEU A 256 -17.66 -18.21 -11.43
N VAL A 257 -18.47 -18.21 -12.50
CA VAL A 257 -18.97 -16.98 -13.11
C VAL A 257 -19.92 -16.25 -12.16
N TRP A 258 -20.89 -16.95 -11.57
CA TRP A 258 -21.81 -16.36 -10.59
C TRP A 258 -21.10 -15.86 -9.33
N GLY A 259 -20.06 -16.59 -8.87
CA GLY A 259 -19.25 -16.23 -7.70
C GLY A 259 -18.59 -14.85 -7.79
N GLN A 260 -18.32 -14.35 -9.00
CA GLN A 260 -17.78 -13.00 -9.21
C GLN A 260 -18.71 -11.89 -8.66
N TYR A 261 -20.01 -12.17 -8.67
CA TYR A 261 -21.07 -11.23 -8.29
C TYR A 261 -21.58 -11.44 -6.88
N VAL A 262 -21.53 -12.69 -6.37
CA VAL A 262 -22.04 -13.02 -5.03
C VAL A 262 -20.95 -13.23 -3.98
N GLY A 263 -19.67 -13.15 -4.37
CA GLY A 263 -18.52 -13.30 -3.49
C GLY A 263 -18.28 -14.72 -2.98
N VAL A 264 -17.23 -14.88 -2.16
CA VAL A 264 -16.82 -16.16 -1.57
C VAL A 264 -16.82 -16.04 -0.04
N GLY A 265 -17.78 -16.69 0.62
CA GLY A 265 -17.84 -16.75 2.09
C GLY A 265 -19.25 -16.71 2.69
N GLU A 266 -19.33 -16.98 4.00
CA GLU A 266 -20.59 -17.10 4.74
C GLU A 266 -20.95 -15.86 5.57
N SER A 267 -20.02 -14.91 5.72
CA SER A 267 -20.19 -13.73 6.57
C SER A 267 -19.72 -12.48 5.85
N THR A 268 -20.64 -11.52 5.66
CA THR A 268 -20.38 -10.17 5.11
C THR A 268 -19.55 -9.28 6.05
N ARG A 269 -19.33 -9.71 7.30
CA ARG A 269 -18.74 -8.83 8.30
C ARG A 269 -17.27 -8.52 8.02
N PHE A 270 -16.47 -9.42 7.45
CA PHE A 270 -15.02 -9.18 7.23
C PHE A 270 -14.39 -10.12 6.18
N GLY A 271 -14.06 -9.58 4.99
CA GLY A 271 -13.46 -10.29 3.85
C GLY A 271 -14.54 -10.73 2.85
N PHE A 272 -14.64 -10.04 1.71
CA PHE A 272 -15.74 -10.25 0.76
C PHE A 272 -15.45 -11.32 -0.29
N GLY A 273 -14.17 -11.74 -0.38
CA GLY A 273 -13.73 -12.78 -1.31
C GLY A 273 -14.21 -12.54 -2.73
N ARG A 274 -14.53 -11.29 -3.10
CA ARG A 274 -14.97 -10.93 -4.45
C ARG A 274 -13.76 -11.04 -5.35
N TYR A 275 -14.02 -11.58 -6.52
CA TYR A 275 -13.03 -11.75 -7.55
C TYR A 275 -13.63 -11.47 -8.92
N ARG A 276 -12.74 -11.27 -9.89
CA ARG A 276 -13.10 -11.21 -11.29
C ARG A 276 -12.22 -12.16 -12.09
N ILE A 277 -12.81 -12.81 -13.08
CA ILE A 277 -12.11 -13.58 -14.09
C ILE A 277 -11.54 -12.56 -15.09
N VAL A 278 -10.22 -12.45 -15.15
CA VAL A 278 -9.54 -11.41 -15.93
C VAL A 278 -9.79 -11.59 -17.43
N GLU A 279 -9.86 -12.82 -17.91
CA GLU A 279 -10.08 -13.18 -19.31
C GLU A 279 -11.46 -12.75 -19.84
N LEU A 280 -12.42 -12.48 -18.95
CA LEU A 280 -13.73 -11.96 -19.33
C LEU A 280 -13.71 -10.45 -19.64
N GLY A 281 -12.62 -9.76 -19.30
CA GLY A 281 -12.44 -8.33 -19.51
C GLY A 281 -12.77 -7.49 -18.27
N PRO A 282 -12.85 -6.15 -18.41
CA PRO A 282 -13.20 -5.26 -17.31
C PRO A 282 -14.60 -5.56 -16.76
N GLU A 283 -14.82 -5.27 -15.48
CA GLU A 283 -16.14 -5.44 -14.87
C GLU A 283 -17.14 -4.42 -15.46
N PRO A 284 -18.21 -4.88 -16.14
CA PRO A 284 -19.10 -3.99 -16.89
C PRO A 284 -19.95 -3.09 -15.99
N PHE A 285 -20.20 -3.52 -14.75
CA PHE A 285 -21.03 -2.82 -13.76
C PHE A 285 -20.19 -2.38 -12.54
N ALA A 286 -18.91 -2.09 -12.76
CA ALA A 286 -18.03 -1.57 -11.72
C ALA A 286 -18.57 -0.23 -11.19
N CYS A 287 -18.38 0.04 -9.89
CA CYS A 287 -18.68 1.35 -9.33
C CYS A 287 -17.50 2.30 -9.59
N PRO A 288 -17.63 3.31 -10.47
CA PRO A 288 -16.55 4.25 -10.72
C PRO A 288 -16.37 5.24 -9.57
N ARG A 289 -15.15 5.75 -9.47
CA ARG A 289 -14.74 6.85 -8.57
C ARG A 289 -15.40 8.15 -9.04
N SER A 290 -15.61 9.10 -8.14
CA SER A 290 -16.01 10.46 -8.48
C SER A 290 -14.84 11.29 -8.98
N THR A 291 -13.61 10.96 -8.57
CA THR A 291 -12.39 11.65 -8.99
C THR A 291 -11.25 10.64 -9.11
N GLU A 292 -10.57 10.62 -10.25
CA GLU A 292 -9.42 9.72 -10.50
C GLU A 292 -8.24 10.06 -9.58
N LEU A 293 -7.38 9.09 -9.23
CA LEU A 293 -6.26 9.35 -8.31
C LEU A 293 -5.26 10.29 -8.95
N LEU A 294 -5.10 10.18 -10.28
CA LEU A 294 -4.28 11.11 -11.06
C LEU A 294 -4.71 12.56 -10.85
N ASP A 295 -6.02 12.86 -10.88
CA ASP A 295 -6.51 14.22 -10.69
C ASP A 295 -6.34 14.70 -9.24
N VAL A 296 -6.49 13.79 -8.27
CA VAL A 296 -6.23 14.10 -6.87
C VAL A 296 -4.75 14.42 -6.65
N ALA A 297 -3.86 13.60 -7.23
CA ALA A 297 -2.40 13.74 -7.10
C ALA A 297 -1.88 15.00 -7.82
N LEU A 298 -2.47 15.34 -8.97
CA LEU A 298 -2.05 16.42 -9.86
C LEU A 298 -2.89 17.71 -9.69
N SER A 299 -3.39 17.97 -8.48
CA SER A 299 -4.10 19.24 -8.18
C SER A 299 -3.21 20.46 -8.44
N SER A 300 -3.76 21.56 -8.95
CA SER A 300 -3.02 22.81 -9.25
C SER A 300 -2.10 23.26 -8.10
N ALA A 301 -2.62 23.33 -6.87
CA ALA A 301 -1.82 23.76 -5.71
C ALA A 301 -0.62 22.85 -5.37
N ARG A 302 -0.60 21.58 -5.81
CA ARG A 302 0.57 20.69 -5.69
C ARG A 302 1.54 20.91 -6.85
N LEU A 303 1.02 21.08 -8.06
CA LEU A 303 1.83 21.35 -9.25
C LEU A 303 2.57 22.68 -9.12
N ASP A 304 1.92 23.73 -8.59
CA ASP A 304 2.53 25.04 -8.37
C ASP A 304 3.67 24.95 -7.35
N ARG A 305 3.43 24.29 -6.20
CA ARG A 305 4.49 24.06 -5.19
C ARG A 305 5.66 23.23 -5.72
N ALA A 306 5.38 22.27 -6.61
CA ALA A 306 6.43 21.49 -7.25
C ALA A 306 7.21 22.33 -8.28
N ALA A 307 6.53 23.15 -9.09
CA ALA A 307 7.19 24.07 -10.02
C ALA A 307 8.11 25.05 -9.27
N GLU A 308 7.64 25.62 -8.15
CA GLU A 308 8.44 26.48 -7.27
C GLU A 308 9.67 25.75 -6.71
N ARG A 309 9.48 24.52 -6.19
CA ARG A 309 10.58 23.69 -5.64
C ARG A 309 11.70 23.45 -6.65
N TYR A 310 11.36 23.27 -7.92
CA TYR A 310 12.31 23.00 -8.99
C TYR A 310 12.64 24.23 -9.84
N GLN A 311 12.20 25.42 -9.43
CA GLN A 311 12.47 26.70 -10.11
C GLN A 311 12.09 26.69 -11.60
N LEU A 312 10.95 26.08 -11.91
CA LEU A 312 10.45 25.94 -13.27
C LEU A 312 9.55 27.12 -13.66
N GLU A 313 9.47 27.41 -14.96
CA GLU A 313 8.55 28.40 -15.50
C GLU A 313 7.09 28.11 -15.11
N PRO A 314 6.30 29.13 -14.75
CA PRO A 314 4.89 28.96 -14.42
C PRO A 314 4.14 28.19 -15.51
N GLY A 315 3.41 27.15 -15.11
CA GLY A 315 2.60 26.33 -16.02
C GLY A 315 3.33 25.19 -16.72
N ALA A 316 4.66 25.09 -16.66
CA ALA A 316 5.39 23.97 -17.27
C ALA A 316 4.97 22.61 -16.71
N VAL A 317 4.87 22.51 -15.37
CA VAL A 317 4.41 21.29 -14.68
C VAL A 317 2.93 21.02 -14.95
N SER A 318 2.12 22.08 -15.01
CA SER A 318 0.68 22.00 -15.33
C SER A 318 0.43 21.49 -16.76
N GLN A 319 1.27 21.88 -17.72
CA GLN A 319 1.20 21.36 -19.09
C GLN A 319 1.53 19.86 -19.13
N ALA A 320 2.57 19.42 -18.41
CA ALA A 320 2.91 17.99 -18.30
C ALA A 320 1.78 17.20 -17.62
N ALA A 321 1.17 17.73 -16.56
CA ALA A 321 0.01 17.12 -15.92
C ALA A 321 -1.20 16.98 -16.87
N GLN A 322 -1.47 17.98 -17.72
CA GLN A 322 -2.52 17.87 -18.73
C GLN A 322 -2.22 16.79 -19.77
N GLN A 323 -0.95 16.60 -20.16
CA GLN A 323 -0.56 15.50 -21.05
C GLN A 323 -0.78 14.14 -20.38
N VAL A 324 -0.52 14.02 -19.07
CA VAL A 324 -0.83 12.79 -18.30
C VAL A 324 -2.32 12.51 -18.33
N GLN A 325 -3.15 13.51 -18.03
CA GLN A 325 -4.62 13.36 -18.05
C GLN A 325 -5.14 12.96 -19.44
N ARG A 326 -4.52 13.46 -20.51
CA ARG A 326 -4.85 13.10 -21.90
C ARG A 326 -4.20 11.80 -22.38
N ARG A 327 -3.41 11.13 -21.54
CA ARG A 327 -2.63 9.92 -21.86
C ARG A 327 -1.66 10.10 -23.05
N THR A 328 -1.14 11.32 -23.24
CA THR A 328 -0.15 11.66 -24.27
C THR A 328 1.23 11.98 -23.68
N TYR A 329 1.36 11.95 -22.35
CA TYR A 329 2.63 12.18 -21.67
C TYR A 329 3.58 10.99 -21.89
N ALA A 330 4.84 11.30 -22.11
CA ALA A 330 5.94 10.34 -22.08
C ALA A 330 7.10 10.95 -21.29
N PRO A 331 7.64 10.26 -20.27
CA PRO A 331 8.82 10.71 -19.55
C PRO A 331 9.97 10.94 -20.52
N GLN A 332 10.75 11.98 -20.28
CA GLN A 332 11.94 12.23 -21.08
C GLN A 332 13.10 11.34 -20.61
N PRO A 333 14.08 11.03 -21.47
CA PRO A 333 15.26 10.26 -21.08
C PRO A 333 15.97 10.90 -19.87
N PRO A 334 16.33 10.11 -18.84
CA PRO A 334 17.05 10.61 -17.68
C PRO A 334 18.49 10.98 -18.05
N TYR A 335 19.11 11.80 -17.22
CA TYR A 335 20.54 12.03 -17.27
C TYR A 335 21.26 10.96 -16.47
N GLN A 336 22.31 10.40 -17.06
CA GLN A 336 23.20 9.47 -16.39
C GLN A 336 24.41 10.21 -15.82
N PHE A 337 24.64 10.05 -14.53
CA PHE A 337 25.77 10.63 -13.83
C PHE A 337 26.53 9.54 -13.08
N GLU A 338 27.80 9.32 -13.41
CA GLU A 338 28.66 8.39 -12.69
C GLU A 338 29.23 9.09 -11.44
N LEU A 339 28.76 8.69 -10.26
CA LEU A 339 29.31 9.15 -8.99
C LEU A 339 30.39 8.17 -8.54
N ARG A 340 31.63 8.66 -8.39
CA ARG A 340 32.77 7.88 -7.90
C ARG A 340 32.96 8.08 -6.40
N GLU A 341 32.85 7.00 -5.64
CA GLU A 341 33.11 6.96 -4.20
C GLU A 341 34.30 6.02 -3.93
N SER A 342 35.47 6.61 -3.70
CA SER A 342 36.73 5.87 -3.49
C SER A 342 37.05 4.90 -4.64
N ASP A 343 36.88 3.58 -4.43
CA ASP A 343 37.15 2.49 -5.36
C ASP A 343 35.89 1.97 -6.08
N ARG A 344 34.71 2.51 -5.75
CA ARG A 344 33.42 2.10 -6.33
C ARG A 344 32.82 3.25 -7.13
N SER A 345 32.19 2.93 -8.26
CA SER A 345 31.34 3.88 -8.98
C SER A 345 29.88 3.42 -8.95
N ARG A 346 28.97 4.40 -8.87
CA ARG A 346 27.53 4.18 -9.00
C ARG A 346 26.97 5.13 -10.05
N VAL A 347 26.15 4.61 -10.96
CA VAL A 347 25.46 5.42 -11.95
C VAL A 347 24.13 5.89 -11.38
N LEU A 348 23.92 7.20 -11.38
CA LEU A 348 22.66 7.85 -11.03
C LEU A 348 21.86 8.11 -12.31
N ASN A 349 20.58 7.72 -12.31
CA ASN A 349 19.62 8.00 -13.38
C ASN A 349 18.67 9.11 -12.90
N ILE A 350 19.01 10.36 -13.20
CA ILE A 350 18.32 11.56 -12.72
C ILE A 350 17.28 12.01 -13.76
N PRO A 351 15.97 12.01 -13.47
CA PRO A 351 14.95 12.47 -14.41
C PRO A 351 15.10 13.96 -14.76
N GLN A 352 14.49 14.39 -15.87
CA GLN A 352 14.42 15.81 -16.24
C GLN A 352 13.70 16.64 -15.17
N ALA A 353 13.97 17.94 -15.09
CA ALA A 353 13.43 18.79 -14.02
C ALA A 353 11.89 18.80 -13.95
N VAL A 354 11.20 18.86 -15.11
CA VAL A 354 9.73 18.77 -15.18
C VAL A 354 9.23 17.40 -14.68
N ASP A 355 9.91 16.31 -15.02
CA ASP A 355 9.57 14.97 -14.55
C ASP A 355 9.83 14.82 -13.05
N ARG A 356 10.92 15.40 -12.52
CA ARG A 356 11.20 15.44 -11.06
C ARG A 356 10.12 16.21 -10.31
N ALA A 357 9.66 17.34 -10.87
CA ALA A 357 8.59 18.14 -10.29
C ALA A 357 7.26 17.37 -10.28
N LEU A 358 6.91 16.72 -11.39
CA LEU A 358 5.69 15.93 -11.50
C LEU A 358 5.72 14.71 -10.57
N GLN A 359 6.84 13.98 -10.52
CA GLN A 359 7.07 12.88 -9.57
C GLN A 359 6.97 13.33 -8.12
N SER A 360 7.54 14.49 -7.79
CA SER A 360 7.46 15.07 -6.44
C SER A 360 6.05 15.46 -6.05
N ALA A 361 5.28 16.07 -6.96
CA ALA A 361 3.88 16.41 -6.71
C ALA A 361 3.05 15.15 -6.39
N VAL A 362 3.27 14.07 -7.15
CA VAL A 362 2.63 12.78 -6.89
C VAL A 362 3.13 12.17 -5.58
N CYS A 363 4.43 12.20 -5.29
CA CYS A 363 5.02 11.67 -4.07
C CYS A 363 4.50 12.38 -2.81
N ASP A 364 4.39 13.71 -2.84
CA ASP A 364 3.86 14.53 -1.74
C ASP A 364 2.43 14.12 -1.36
N TRP A 365 1.64 13.63 -2.31
CA TRP A 365 0.30 13.11 -2.08
C TRP A 365 0.30 11.60 -1.72
N LEU A 366 1.07 10.79 -2.45
CA LEU A 366 1.05 9.33 -2.33
C LEU A 366 1.73 8.83 -1.05
N ALA A 367 2.80 9.49 -0.58
CA ALA A 367 3.49 9.05 0.63
C ALA A 367 2.58 9.04 1.88
N PRO A 368 1.80 10.10 2.19
CA PRO A 368 0.81 10.06 3.26
C PRO A 368 -0.28 8.99 3.08
N VAL A 369 -0.64 8.66 1.84
CA VAL A 369 -1.62 7.62 1.53
C VAL A 369 -1.06 6.23 1.87
N LEU A 370 0.21 5.98 1.51
CA LEU A 370 0.88 4.70 1.74
C LEU A 370 1.39 4.52 3.18
N GLU A 371 1.65 5.61 3.89
CA GLU A 371 2.17 5.62 5.27
C GLU A 371 1.35 4.75 6.24
N GLY A 372 0.04 4.64 6.01
CA GLY A 372 -0.85 3.81 6.83
C GLY A 372 -0.66 2.29 6.65
N PHE A 373 0.04 1.87 5.61
CA PHE A 373 0.34 0.46 5.33
C PHE A 373 1.74 0.06 5.78
N PHE A 374 2.71 0.99 5.75
CA PHE A 374 4.09 0.64 6.08
C PHE A 374 4.28 0.24 7.54
N GLU A 375 4.99 -0.87 7.72
CA GLU A 375 5.34 -1.35 9.04
C GLU A 375 6.10 -0.32 9.85
N GLU A 376 5.87 -0.32 11.17
CA GLU A 376 6.54 0.64 12.04
C GLU A 376 8.05 0.50 11.93
N SER A 377 8.57 -0.72 11.73
CA SER A 377 10.00 -1.08 11.59
C SER A 377 10.71 -0.43 10.41
N SER A 378 9.99 0.01 9.37
CA SER A 378 10.54 0.70 8.20
C SER A 378 10.76 2.20 8.49
N LEU A 379 12.00 2.68 8.44
CA LEU A 379 12.32 4.04 8.88
C LEU A 379 12.74 4.99 7.76
N ALA A 380 13.55 4.54 6.80
CA ALA A 380 14.12 5.43 5.80
C ALA A 380 13.05 6.10 4.93
N PHE A 381 13.36 7.30 4.44
CA PHE A 381 12.54 8.07 3.49
C PHE A 381 11.13 8.42 3.99
N ARG A 382 10.85 8.23 5.28
CA ARG A 382 9.59 8.59 5.92
C ARG A 382 9.77 9.83 6.78
N LYS A 383 8.81 10.75 6.70
CA LYS A 383 8.89 12.06 7.35
C LYS A 383 9.01 11.90 8.87
N GLY A 384 10.06 12.49 9.45
CA GLY A 384 10.33 12.43 10.91
C GLY A 384 10.98 11.12 11.38
N LEU A 385 11.29 10.17 10.48
CA LEU A 385 11.85 8.87 10.82
C LEU A 385 13.32 8.78 10.38
N GLY A 386 14.21 9.47 11.09
CA GLY A 386 15.65 9.48 10.78
C GLY A 386 16.44 8.33 11.43
N ARG A 387 17.74 8.25 11.11
CA ARG A 387 18.67 7.25 11.67
C ARG A 387 18.70 7.25 13.21
N HIS A 388 18.52 8.40 13.87
CA HIS A 388 18.41 8.47 15.35
C HIS A 388 17.17 7.75 15.91
N ARG A 389 16.08 7.63 15.13
CA ARG A 389 14.92 6.83 15.54
C ARG A 389 15.25 5.33 15.51
N ALA A 390 16.05 4.89 14.54
CA ALA A 390 16.57 3.52 14.50
C ALA A 390 17.43 3.24 15.74
N ALA A 391 18.34 4.16 16.09
CA ALA A 391 19.19 4.03 17.27
C ALA A 391 18.40 3.91 18.58
N ARG A 392 17.41 4.80 18.80
CA ARG A 392 16.52 4.73 19.97
C ARG A 392 15.68 3.44 20.05
N ARG A 393 15.30 2.88 18.89
CA ARG A 393 14.58 1.59 18.86
C ARG A 393 15.46 0.42 19.22
N LEU A 394 16.73 0.44 18.79
CA LEU A 394 17.71 -0.57 19.18
C LEU A 394 17.97 -0.52 20.69
N GLU A 395 18.09 0.68 21.25
CA GLU A 395 18.23 0.90 22.69
C GLU A 395 17.03 0.38 23.48
N ALA A 396 15.81 0.74 23.08
CA ALA A 396 14.59 0.22 23.70
C ALA A 396 14.47 -1.31 23.57
N ALA A 397 14.82 -1.88 22.42
CA ALA A 397 14.81 -3.33 22.23
C ALA A 397 15.85 -4.03 23.11
N PHE A 398 17.03 -3.44 23.28
CA PHE A 398 18.01 -3.96 24.21
C PHE A 398 17.46 -3.93 25.66
N ALA A 399 16.83 -2.84 26.07
CA ALA A 399 16.16 -2.76 27.38
C ALA A 399 15.08 -3.84 27.56
N ASP A 400 14.32 -4.14 26.49
CA ASP A 400 13.29 -5.19 26.48
C ASP A 400 13.86 -6.63 26.53
N GLY A 401 15.18 -6.81 26.52
CA GLY A 401 15.84 -8.11 26.65
C GLY A 401 16.28 -8.76 25.33
N TYR A 402 16.26 -8.02 24.21
CA TYR A 402 16.85 -8.51 22.96
C TYR A 402 18.39 -8.41 23.04
N ARG A 403 19.09 -9.51 22.72
CA ARG A 403 20.54 -9.63 22.92
C ARG A 403 21.30 -10.02 21.66
N TRP A 404 20.60 -10.46 20.64
CA TRP A 404 21.18 -10.91 19.38
C TRP A 404 20.47 -10.24 18.21
N ALA A 405 21.18 -10.09 17.09
CA ALA A 405 20.58 -9.55 15.88
C ALA A 405 21.15 -10.20 14.62
N VAL A 406 20.30 -10.39 13.61
CA VAL A 406 20.76 -10.61 12.24
C VAL A 406 20.92 -9.24 11.57
N ARG A 407 22.16 -8.86 11.23
CA ARG A 407 22.45 -7.68 10.42
C ARG A 407 22.60 -8.10 8.97
N SER A 408 21.95 -7.39 8.06
CA SER A 408 22.19 -7.55 6.62
C SER A 408 21.66 -6.33 5.86
N ASP A 409 22.02 -6.24 4.58
CA ASP A 409 21.34 -5.44 3.57
C ASP A 409 20.88 -6.33 2.40
N VAL A 410 20.10 -5.75 1.49
CA VAL A 410 19.71 -6.37 0.23
C VAL A 410 20.77 -6.05 -0.84
N HIS A 411 21.29 -7.08 -1.49
CA HIS A 411 22.33 -6.92 -2.51
C HIS A 411 21.77 -6.18 -3.74
N ARG A 412 22.38 -5.03 -4.08
CA ARG A 412 22.02 -4.18 -5.24
C ARG A 412 20.52 -3.95 -5.36
N PHE A 413 19.88 -3.55 -4.25
CA PHE A 413 18.43 -3.43 -4.17
C PHE A 413 17.84 -2.60 -5.32
N PHE A 414 18.33 -1.37 -5.52
CA PHE A 414 17.81 -0.47 -6.57
C PHE A 414 17.98 -1.01 -7.99
N ASP A 415 18.91 -1.94 -8.25
CA ASP A 415 19.08 -2.54 -9.57
C ASP A 415 18.23 -3.81 -9.74
N SER A 416 17.74 -4.39 -8.64
CA SER A 416 17.17 -5.74 -8.59
C SER A 416 15.64 -5.78 -8.49
N VAL A 417 14.97 -4.64 -8.25
CA VAL A 417 13.51 -4.58 -8.09
C VAL A 417 12.80 -5.05 -9.36
N ASP A 418 12.08 -6.17 -9.28
CA ASP A 418 11.29 -6.70 -10.39
C ASP A 418 10.09 -5.81 -10.71
N HIS A 419 9.99 -5.33 -11.96
CA HIS A 419 8.94 -4.38 -12.36
C HIS A 419 7.54 -5.01 -12.32
N ALA A 420 7.40 -6.30 -12.63
CA ALA A 420 6.10 -6.97 -12.62
C ALA A 420 5.58 -7.16 -11.19
N GLU A 421 6.44 -7.55 -10.24
CA GLU A 421 6.13 -7.61 -8.82
C GLU A 421 5.81 -6.22 -8.25
N LEU A 422 6.57 -5.18 -8.62
CA LEU A 422 6.29 -3.80 -8.20
C LEU A 422 4.93 -3.32 -8.70
N GLN A 423 4.62 -3.51 -9.99
CA GLN A 423 3.33 -3.12 -10.57
C GLN A 423 2.17 -3.86 -9.89
N ARG A 424 2.33 -5.16 -9.62
CA ARG A 424 1.34 -5.97 -8.91
C ARG A 424 1.08 -5.44 -7.50
N ARG A 425 2.14 -5.08 -6.75
CA ARG A 425 2.00 -4.47 -5.42
C ARG A 425 1.27 -3.15 -5.51
N LEU A 426 1.69 -2.26 -6.40
CA LEU A 426 1.01 -0.97 -6.61
C LEU A 426 -0.49 -1.15 -6.87
N ARG A 427 -0.89 -2.14 -7.70
CA ARG A 427 -2.30 -2.44 -7.95
C ARG A 427 -3.05 -2.97 -6.72
N ALA A 428 -2.38 -3.69 -5.83
CA ALA A 428 -2.96 -4.13 -4.57
C ALA A 428 -3.33 -2.94 -3.66
N TYR A 429 -2.46 -1.94 -3.55
CA TYR A 429 -2.71 -0.76 -2.70
C TYR A 429 -3.56 0.33 -3.37
N LEU A 430 -3.42 0.54 -4.69
CA LEU A 430 -4.00 1.66 -5.44
C LEU A 430 -5.15 1.26 -6.38
N THR A 431 -5.58 0.00 -6.39
CA THR A 431 -6.83 -0.48 -7.05
C THR A 431 -6.94 -0.14 -8.54
N ASP A 432 -6.06 -0.70 -9.38
CA ASP A 432 -6.07 -0.59 -10.88
C ASP A 432 -6.32 0.81 -11.46
N ASP A 433 -5.88 1.86 -10.78
CA ASP A 433 -5.97 3.26 -11.24
C ASP A 433 -4.86 3.58 -12.27
N GLY A 434 -5.14 4.52 -13.19
CA GLY A 434 -4.18 5.00 -14.19
C GLY A 434 -2.89 5.57 -13.59
N LEU A 435 -2.92 5.96 -12.31
CA LEU A 435 -1.73 6.34 -11.55
C LEU A 435 -0.66 5.24 -11.53
N VAL A 436 -1.04 3.96 -11.43
CA VAL A 436 -0.06 2.86 -11.43
C VAL A 436 0.73 2.83 -12.73
N GLU A 437 0.06 3.05 -13.86
CA GLU A 437 0.72 3.08 -15.16
C GLU A 437 1.66 4.28 -15.29
N LEU A 438 1.29 5.45 -14.76
CA LEU A 438 2.20 6.61 -14.70
C LEU A 438 3.45 6.33 -13.86
N LEU A 439 3.28 5.75 -12.67
CA LEU A 439 4.40 5.36 -11.81
C LEU A 439 5.34 4.39 -12.52
N MET A 440 4.78 3.37 -13.19
CA MET A 440 5.56 2.39 -13.94
C MET A 440 6.22 2.99 -15.19
N GLN A 441 5.62 4.00 -15.84
CA GLN A 441 6.28 4.74 -16.93
C GLN A 441 7.54 5.45 -16.42
N TRP A 442 7.48 6.12 -15.26
CA TRP A 442 8.67 6.75 -14.67
C TRP A 442 9.74 5.74 -14.25
N VAL A 443 9.33 4.62 -13.64
CA VAL A 443 10.24 3.54 -13.27
C VAL A 443 10.98 3.04 -14.52
N ARG A 444 10.25 2.64 -15.56
CA ARG A 444 10.82 2.10 -16.80
C ARG A 444 11.73 3.10 -17.51
N ALA A 445 11.35 4.38 -17.56
CA ALA A 445 12.15 5.41 -18.22
C ALA A 445 13.51 5.65 -17.53
N GLY A 446 13.58 5.46 -16.21
CA GLY A 446 14.78 5.70 -15.42
C GLY A 446 15.53 4.44 -14.97
N SER A 447 15.02 3.26 -15.34
CA SER A 447 15.51 1.98 -14.85
C SER A 447 16.90 1.66 -15.41
N PRO A 448 17.82 1.07 -14.61
CA PRO A 448 19.10 0.60 -15.12
C PRO A 448 18.94 -0.59 -16.09
N GLU A 449 17.91 -1.42 -15.90
CA GLU A 449 17.59 -2.56 -16.76
C GLU A 449 16.12 -2.49 -17.26
N PRO A 450 15.79 -3.08 -18.42
CA PRO A 450 14.46 -2.93 -19.04
C PRO A 450 13.27 -3.41 -18.18
N GLU A 451 13.45 -4.49 -17.42
CA GLU A 451 12.38 -5.12 -16.61
C GLU A 451 12.69 -5.11 -15.11
N ARG A 452 13.81 -4.50 -14.70
CA ARG A 452 14.31 -4.51 -13.33
C ARG A 452 14.97 -3.21 -12.94
N GLY A 453 14.78 -2.83 -11.68
CA GLY A 453 15.43 -1.71 -11.03
C GLY A 453 14.54 -0.49 -10.86
N LEU A 454 14.97 0.40 -9.99
CA LEU A 454 14.37 1.69 -9.68
C LEU A 454 15.39 2.79 -10.03
N PRO A 455 14.97 3.90 -10.66
CA PRO A 455 15.87 5.00 -10.98
C PRO A 455 16.54 5.59 -9.74
N THR A 456 17.86 5.55 -9.71
CA THR A 456 18.70 6.15 -8.68
C THR A 456 18.76 7.68 -8.88
N GLY A 457 18.00 8.43 -8.07
CA GLY A 457 17.90 9.90 -8.18
C GLY A 457 16.51 10.42 -8.57
N ALA A 458 15.56 9.52 -8.87
CA ALA A 458 14.16 9.89 -9.05
C ALA A 458 13.45 10.12 -7.70
N PRO A 459 12.70 11.23 -7.53
CA PRO A 459 11.97 11.53 -6.29
C PRO A 459 11.00 10.44 -5.82
N ILE A 460 10.46 9.63 -6.75
CA ILE A 460 9.47 8.59 -6.43
C ILE A 460 10.11 7.27 -5.96
N SER A 461 11.35 6.98 -6.39
CA SER A 461 12.02 5.69 -6.13
C SER A 461 12.11 5.32 -4.64
N PRO A 462 12.41 6.23 -3.69
CA PRO A 462 12.49 5.88 -2.28
C PRO A 462 11.14 5.41 -1.69
N LEU A 463 10.03 5.98 -2.16
CA LEU A 463 8.69 5.55 -1.73
C LEU A 463 8.36 4.16 -2.28
N LEU A 464 8.67 3.92 -3.56
CA LEU A 464 8.46 2.61 -4.20
C LEU A 464 9.35 1.52 -3.60
N ALA A 465 10.57 1.87 -3.20
CA ALA A 465 11.49 0.98 -2.47
C ALA A 465 10.87 0.48 -1.16
N ASN A 466 10.32 1.39 -0.35
CA ASN A 466 9.66 1.02 0.90
C ASN A 466 8.42 0.16 0.67
N LEU A 467 7.59 0.49 -0.32
CA LEU A 467 6.44 -0.31 -0.71
C LEU A 467 6.81 -1.73 -1.14
N PHE A 468 7.91 -1.87 -1.86
CA PHE A 468 8.37 -3.18 -2.34
C PHE A 468 8.83 -4.07 -1.17
N LEU A 469 9.57 -3.48 -0.22
CA LEU A 469 10.11 -4.19 0.96
C LEU A 469 9.08 -4.37 2.10
N ASP A 470 7.88 -3.83 1.99
CA ASP A 470 6.84 -3.95 3.02
C ASP A 470 6.50 -5.42 3.36
N HIS A 471 6.35 -6.27 2.32
CA HIS A 471 6.12 -7.72 2.52
C HIS A 471 7.31 -8.43 3.16
N PHE A 472 8.53 -7.95 2.89
CA PHE A 472 9.71 -8.49 3.55
C PHE A 472 9.65 -8.20 5.06
N ASP A 473 9.21 -7.00 5.44
CA ASP A 473 9.04 -6.60 6.84
C ASP A 473 7.96 -7.43 7.53
N GLU A 474 6.76 -7.50 6.94
CA GLU A 474 5.63 -8.29 7.46
C GLU A 474 6.02 -9.76 7.68
N CYS A 475 6.75 -10.36 6.74
CA CYS A 475 7.17 -11.76 6.85
C CYS A 475 8.10 -12.00 8.04
N LEU A 476 9.00 -11.07 8.33
CA LEU A 476 9.95 -11.18 9.43
C LEU A 476 9.29 -10.96 10.79
N GLU A 477 8.39 -9.98 10.88
CA GLU A 477 7.65 -9.71 12.11
C GLU A 477 6.69 -10.86 12.44
N ARG A 478 6.02 -11.42 11.43
CA ARG A 478 5.16 -12.62 11.58
C ARG A 478 5.92 -13.83 12.10
N ASP A 479 7.19 -14.00 11.72
CA ASP A 479 8.03 -15.13 12.15
C ASP A 479 8.66 -14.89 13.55
N GLY A 480 8.34 -13.76 14.19
CA GLY A 480 8.70 -13.41 15.56
C GLY A 480 9.91 -12.48 15.70
N GLY A 481 10.42 -11.94 14.59
CA GLY A 481 11.53 -10.98 14.61
C GLY A 481 11.08 -9.57 14.97
N ARG A 482 11.84 -8.87 15.82
CA ARG A 482 11.66 -7.42 15.98
C ARG A 482 12.57 -6.71 14.97
N LEU A 483 11.98 -6.13 13.92
CA LEU A 483 12.72 -5.54 12.81
C LEU A 483 13.05 -4.06 13.04
N VAL A 484 14.25 -3.65 12.63
CA VAL A 484 14.64 -2.25 12.42
C VAL A 484 15.25 -2.14 11.03
N ARG A 485 14.52 -1.55 10.08
CA ARG A 485 14.97 -1.38 8.69
C ARG A 485 15.13 0.09 8.33
N TYR A 486 16.23 0.42 7.67
CA TYR A 486 16.49 1.74 7.11
C TYR A 486 16.94 1.57 5.65
N ALA A 487 16.00 1.78 4.73
CA ALA A 487 16.16 1.49 3.31
C ALA A 487 16.38 -0.02 3.10
N ASP A 488 17.50 -0.42 2.53
CA ASP A 488 17.94 -1.79 2.32
C ASP A 488 18.71 -2.38 3.52
N ASP A 489 19.32 -1.55 4.38
CA ASP A 489 19.99 -1.98 5.61
C ASP A 489 18.97 -2.35 6.71
N PHE A 490 19.15 -3.50 7.37
CA PHE A 490 18.26 -3.92 8.45
C PHE A 490 18.95 -4.72 9.57
N LEU A 491 18.29 -4.71 10.73
CA LEU A 491 18.56 -5.57 11.89
C LEU A 491 17.30 -6.32 12.29
N VAL A 492 17.38 -7.64 12.38
CA VAL A 492 16.32 -8.48 12.96
C VAL A 492 16.74 -8.89 14.36
N LEU A 493 16.08 -8.31 15.37
CA LEU A 493 16.45 -8.49 16.78
C LEU A 493 15.76 -9.72 17.35
N VAL A 494 16.52 -10.52 18.10
CA VAL A 494 16.06 -11.72 18.80
C VAL A 494 16.65 -11.81 20.22
N ARG A 495 16.06 -12.67 21.05
CA ARG A 495 16.49 -12.83 22.45
C ARG A 495 17.61 -13.84 22.57
N GLU A 496 17.55 -14.89 21.76
CA GLU A 496 18.52 -15.99 21.78
C GLU A 496 19.25 -16.16 20.44
N GLN A 497 20.50 -16.65 20.47
CA GLN A 497 21.28 -16.85 19.25
C GLN A 497 20.64 -17.88 18.31
N ALA A 498 20.04 -18.96 18.85
CA ALA A 498 19.38 -19.98 18.05
C ALA A 498 18.19 -19.43 17.24
N GLU A 499 17.52 -18.38 17.73
CA GLU A 499 16.46 -17.69 16.99
C GLU A 499 17.02 -16.91 15.79
N ALA A 500 18.27 -16.43 15.88
CA ALA A 500 18.90 -15.63 14.83
C ALA A 500 19.13 -16.46 13.56
N ASP A 501 19.58 -17.71 13.67
CA ASP A 501 19.74 -18.60 12.52
C ASP A 501 18.40 -18.87 11.81
N ARG A 502 17.35 -19.13 12.60
CA ARG A 502 15.99 -19.34 12.09
C ARG A 502 15.47 -18.10 11.37
N LEU A 503 15.68 -16.91 11.92
CA LEU A 503 15.24 -15.66 11.29
C LEU A 503 16.11 -15.23 10.11
N LEU A 504 17.40 -15.58 10.09
CA LEU A 504 18.22 -15.40 8.90
C LEU A 504 17.70 -16.26 7.73
N ALA A 505 17.32 -17.51 8.01
CA ALA A 505 16.68 -18.36 7.01
C ALA A 505 15.32 -17.78 6.56
N ALA A 506 14.53 -17.22 7.49
CA ALA A 506 13.30 -16.51 7.18
C ALA A 506 13.54 -15.27 6.29
N ALA A 507 14.56 -14.46 6.59
CA ALA A 507 14.94 -13.29 5.80
C ALA A 507 15.38 -13.67 4.38
N ARG A 508 16.20 -14.72 4.23
CA ARG A 508 16.59 -15.23 2.91
C ARG A 508 15.38 -15.68 2.09
N ARG A 509 14.44 -16.38 2.74
CA ARG A 509 13.19 -16.83 2.10
C ARG A 509 12.31 -15.65 1.69
N ALA A 510 12.10 -14.67 2.58
CA ALA A 510 11.30 -13.48 2.31
C ALA A 510 11.91 -12.63 1.17
N ALA A 511 13.24 -12.48 1.14
CA ALA A 511 13.93 -11.82 0.03
C ALA A 511 13.75 -12.60 -1.29
N ALA A 512 13.91 -13.93 -1.26
CA ALA A 512 13.74 -14.77 -2.45
C ALA A 512 12.31 -14.73 -3.01
N GLU A 513 11.28 -14.63 -2.16
CA GLU A 513 9.88 -14.43 -2.59
C GLU A 513 9.69 -13.12 -3.38
N LEU A 514 10.54 -12.13 -3.14
CA LEU A 514 10.60 -10.87 -3.88
C LEU A 514 11.62 -10.88 -5.03
N GLN A 515 12.20 -12.03 -5.35
CA GLN A 515 13.32 -12.18 -6.29
C GLN A 515 14.58 -11.37 -5.91
N LEU A 516 14.74 -11.07 -4.64
CA LEU A 516 15.89 -10.38 -4.08
C LEU A 516 16.86 -11.37 -3.42
N SER A 517 18.09 -10.90 -3.16
CA SER A 517 19.10 -11.66 -2.41
C SER A 517 19.73 -10.79 -1.33
N LEU A 518 20.10 -11.41 -0.21
CA LEU A 518 20.84 -10.74 0.85
C LEU A 518 22.33 -10.68 0.50
N ASN A 519 23.00 -9.62 0.93
CA ASN A 519 24.44 -9.48 0.71
C ASN A 519 25.25 -10.37 1.66
N ALA A 520 25.83 -11.44 1.12
CA ALA A 520 26.57 -12.42 1.91
C ALA A 520 27.73 -11.80 2.72
N ASP A 521 28.39 -10.76 2.21
CA ASP A 521 29.55 -10.14 2.86
C ASP A 521 29.15 -9.25 4.05
N LYS A 522 27.95 -8.67 4.02
CA LYS A 522 27.41 -7.81 5.08
C LYS A 522 26.51 -8.56 6.06
N THR A 523 25.97 -9.71 5.65
CA THR A 523 25.14 -10.57 6.51
C THR A 523 25.96 -11.13 7.68
N ALA A 524 25.56 -10.85 8.91
CA ALA A 524 26.19 -11.39 10.10
C ALA A 524 25.20 -11.53 11.27
N ILE A 525 25.44 -12.51 12.14
CA ILE A 525 24.79 -12.59 13.45
C ILE A 525 25.64 -11.81 14.45
N LEU A 526 25.03 -10.83 15.11
CA LEU A 526 25.65 -9.96 16.08
C LEU A 526 25.20 -10.31 17.49
N ASN A 527 26.14 -10.35 18.43
CA ASN A 527 25.84 -10.26 19.85
C ASN A 527 25.77 -8.77 20.23
N LEU A 528 24.58 -8.29 20.58
CA LEU A 528 24.32 -6.88 20.91
C LEU A 528 24.95 -6.45 22.24
N ALA A 529 25.43 -7.37 23.06
CA ALA A 529 26.20 -7.02 24.26
C ALA A 529 27.62 -6.55 23.92
N GLY A 530 28.13 -6.88 22.73
CA GLY A 530 29.41 -6.38 22.22
C GLY A 530 29.25 -5.10 21.39
N PRO A 531 30.37 -4.41 21.07
CA PRO A 531 30.32 -3.22 20.23
C PRO A 531 29.98 -3.56 18.78
N PHE A 532 29.10 -2.77 18.15
CA PHE A 532 28.78 -2.92 16.72
C PHE A 532 28.43 -1.59 16.06
N ASP A 533 28.59 -1.54 14.73
CA ASP A 533 28.27 -0.38 13.91
C ASP A 533 27.00 -0.61 13.09
N PHE A 534 26.11 0.38 13.07
CA PHE A 534 24.89 0.41 12.26
C PHE A 534 24.47 1.85 11.94
N LEU A 535 24.18 2.14 10.66
CA LEU A 535 23.74 3.46 10.16
C LEU A 535 24.64 4.65 10.53
N GLY A 536 25.95 4.41 10.67
CA GLY A 536 26.92 5.44 11.05
C GLY A 536 26.96 5.73 12.56
N PHE A 537 26.28 4.93 13.38
CA PHE A 537 26.44 4.92 14.83
C PHE A 537 27.22 3.69 15.29
N ARG A 538 27.99 3.89 16.35
CA ARG A 538 28.62 2.82 17.12
C ARG A 538 27.84 2.59 18.40
N PHE A 539 27.31 1.38 18.55
CA PHE A 539 26.57 0.91 19.72
C PHE A 539 27.50 0.15 20.64
N GLU A 540 27.45 0.46 21.94
CA GLU A 540 28.31 -0.15 22.95
C GLU A 540 27.53 -0.26 24.27
N ARG A 541 27.67 -1.40 24.97
CA ARG A 541 27.25 -1.53 26.36
C ARG A 541 28.26 -0.82 27.26
N ARG A 542 27.77 -0.03 28.20
CA ARG A 542 28.52 0.64 29.25
C ARG A 542 27.97 0.18 30.59
N GLU A 543 28.84 -0.32 31.44
CA GLU A 543 28.48 -0.58 32.84
C GLU A 543 28.48 0.76 33.56
N GLN A 544 27.30 1.30 33.87
CA GLN A 544 27.18 2.38 34.84
C GLN A 544 26.92 1.77 36.21
N TRP A 545 27.41 2.42 37.26
CA TRP A 545 27.21 1.96 38.63
C TRP A 545 26.53 3.08 39.41
N GLU A 546 25.34 2.81 39.92
CA GLU A 546 24.59 3.71 40.79
C GLU A 546 24.74 3.27 42.26
N ILE A 547 24.67 4.20 43.20
CA ILE A 547 24.60 3.90 44.63
C ILE A 547 23.13 3.90 45.02
N THR A 548 22.62 2.77 45.52
CA THR A 548 21.24 2.66 46.01
C THR A 548 21.08 3.36 47.37
N GLU A 549 19.84 3.60 47.82
CA GLU A 549 19.55 4.35 49.06
C GLU A 549 20.20 3.75 50.32
N ASP A 550 20.51 2.45 50.30
CA ASP A 550 21.23 1.69 51.33
C ASP A 550 22.77 1.72 51.17
N GLY A 551 23.29 2.46 50.20
CA GLY A 551 24.72 2.62 49.96
C GLY A 551 25.37 1.50 49.14
N ALA A 552 24.59 0.55 48.62
CA ALA A 552 25.12 -0.55 47.82
C ALA A 552 25.36 -0.12 46.36
N PRO A 553 26.49 -0.52 45.74
CA PRO A 553 26.71 -0.32 44.31
C PRO A 553 25.79 -1.25 43.51
N LYS A 554 24.96 -0.68 42.65
CA LYS A 554 24.11 -1.38 41.69
C LYS A 554 24.63 -1.10 40.28
N CYS A 555 25.05 -2.16 39.59
CA CYS A 555 25.35 -2.06 38.16
C CYS A 555 24.05 -1.77 37.40
N VAL A 556 23.99 -0.61 36.77
CA VAL A 556 22.98 -0.22 35.79
C VAL A 556 23.64 -0.33 34.42
N ASP A 557 23.32 -1.41 33.71
CA ASP A 557 23.80 -1.58 32.34
C ASP A 557 23.15 -0.53 31.44
N GLU A 558 23.96 0.39 30.92
CA GLU A 558 23.54 1.37 29.93
C GLU A 558 23.94 0.88 28.54
N PHE A 559 22.98 0.67 27.66
CA PHE A 559 23.25 0.42 26.25
C PHE A 559 23.11 1.73 25.49
N GLY A 560 24.21 2.25 24.95
CA GLY A 560 24.26 3.57 24.33
C GLY A 560 24.84 3.56 22.93
N TRP A 561 24.74 4.70 22.25
CA TRP A 561 25.31 4.90 20.91
C TRP A 561 25.99 6.26 20.78
N ARG A 562 26.96 6.33 19.87
CA ARG A 562 27.64 7.56 19.45
C ARG A 562 27.76 7.60 17.94
N GLU A 563 27.78 8.79 17.35
CA GLU A 563 28.11 8.92 15.93
C GLU A 563 29.55 8.48 15.68
N SER A 564 29.74 7.63 14.67
CA SER A 564 31.08 7.22 14.26
C SER A 564 31.77 8.40 13.58
N SER A 565 32.93 8.80 14.12
CA SER A 565 33.74 9.95 13.69
C SER A 565 34.32 9.84 12.27
N THR A 566 34.05 8.74 11.57
CA THR A 566 34.52 8.44 10.21
C THR A 566 33.67 9.08 9.11
N LEU A 567 32.51 9.66 9.44
CA LEU A 567 31.70 10.44 8.50
C LEU A 567 32.11 11.92 8.49
N ARG A 568 33.39 12.23 8.30
CA ARG A 568 33.73 13.56 7.74
C ARG A 568 33.45 13.47 6.24
N PRO A 569 32.42 14.16 5.70
CA PRO A 569 32.26 14.20 4.26
C PRO A 569 33.56 14.74 3.65
N ALA A 570 34.04 14.09 2.59
CA ALA A 570 35.03 14.70 1.71
C ALA A 570 34.51 16.08 1.25
N SER A 571 35.41 16.98 0.86
CA SER A 571 35.06 18.29 0.30
C SER A 571 33.87 18.15 -0.66
N ALA A 572 32.77 18.84 -0.35
CA ALA A 572 31.57 18.81 -1.16
C ALA A 572 31.92 19.30 -2.57
N GLU A 573 31.74 18.47 -3.59
CA GLU A 573 31.73 18.93 -4.97
C GLU A 573 30.34 19.45 -5.30
N ALA A 574 30.25 20.69 -5.75
CA ALA A 574 29.01 21.24 -6.27
C ALA A 574 28.71 20.67 -7.66
N ILE A 575 27.65 19.87 -7.76
CA ILE A 575 27.21 19.28 -9.01
C ILE A 575 25.91 19.97 -9.43
N ASN A 576 25.91 20.59 -10.61
CA ASN A 576 24.69 21.14 -11.20
C ASN A 576 23.82 19.99 -11.68
N LEU A 577 22.59 19.89 -11.16
CA LEU A 577 21.63 18.96 -11.72
C LEU A 577 21.13 19.48 -13.06
N PRO A 578 20.68 18.60 -13.95
CA PRO A 578 20.23 19.00 -15.26
C PRO A 578 18.98 19.88 -15.21
N GLY A 579 19.01 20.97 -15.98
CA GLY A 579 17.97 22.01 -16.00
C GLY A 579 18.12 23.06 -14.91
N GLU A 580 19.13 22.97 -14.05
CA GLU A 580 19.40 23.95 -12.98
C GLU A 580 20.54 24.91 -13.40
N GLY A 581 20.50 26.14 -12.91
CA GLY A 581 21.52 27.16 -13.21
C GLY A 581 22.91 26.80 -12.66
N PRO A 582 23.99 27.45 -13.15
CA PRO A 582 25.34 27.13 -12.71
C PRO A 582 25.56 27.45 -11.22
N ALA A 583 26.12 26.49 -10.47
CA ALA A 583 26.45 26.55 -9.04
C ALA A 583 27.36 27.73 -8.63
N THR A 584 27.98 28.40 -9.61
CA THR A 584 28.83 29.57 -9.40
C THR A 584 28.07 30.83 -8.99
N THR A 585 26.72 30.84 -9.06
CA THR A 585 25.91 32.01 -8.68
C THR A 585 24.97 31.67 -7.52
N ILE A 586 25.43 31.89 -6.28
CA ILE A 586 24.57 31.80 -5.10
C ILE A 586 23.71 33.07 -5.03
N THR A 587 22.40 32.91 -5.14
CA THR A 587 21.41 33.98 -4.97
C THR A 587 20.62 33.76 -3.66
N ASP A 588 19.78 34.72 -3.29
CA ASP A 588 18.78 34.57 -2.21
C ASP A 588 17.76 33.44 -2.46
N ARG A 589 17.73 32.88 -3.68
CA ARG A 589 16.85 31.79 -4.10
C ARG A 589 17.54 30.43 -4.21
N THR A 590 18.85 30.35 -3.94
CA THR A 590 19.62 29.10 -4.04
C THR A 590 19.34 28.19 -2.85
N THR A 591 18.88 26.96 -3.09
CA THR A 591 18.69 25.96 -2.03
C THR A 591 19.99 25.20 -1.82
N VAL A 592 20.53 25.24 -0.60
CA VAL A 592 21.78 24.58 -0.22
C VAL A 592 21.47 23.47 0.77
N ILE A 593 21.85 22.24 0.44
CA ILE A 593 21.71 21.09 1.33
C ILE A 593 23.01 20.96 2.14
N LEU A 594 22.95 21.31 3.42
CA LEU A 594 24.06 21.16 4.33
C LEU A 594 24.01 19.80 5.02
N GLY A 595 25.17 19.17 5.15
CA GLY A 595 25.31 17.95 5.95
C GLY A 595 25.00 18.18 7.45
N PRO A 596 24.83 17.12 8.23
CA PRO A 596 24.64 17.25 9.68
C PRO A 596 25.80 18.02 10.33
N ARG A 597 25.48 18.79 11.39
CA ARG A 597 26.41 19.65 12.18
C ARG A 597 26.92 20.91 11.47
N LEU A 598 26.35 21.26 10.32
CA LEU A 598 26.60 22.52 9.63
C LEU A 598 25.51 23.54 9.96
N GLU A 599 25.88 24.61 10.62
CA GLU A 599 25.04 25.79 10.82
C GLU A 599 25.29 26.77 9.67
N TRP A 600 24.21 27.14 8.97
CA TRP A 600 24.24 28.15 7.95
C TRP A 600 24.37 29.55 8.56
N LEU A 601 25.38 30.30 8.17
CA LEU A 601 25.64 31.65 8.65
C LEU A 601 25.26 32.75 7.63
N GLY A 602 24.72 32.36 6.47
CA GLY A 602 24.37 33.27 5.37
C GLY A 602 25.28 33.13 4.15
N VAL A 603 25.16 34.10 3.24
CA VAL A 603 26.05 34.29 2.09
C VAL A 603 26.89 35.54 2.37
N GLN A 604 28.21 35.41 2.31
CA GLN A 604 29.16 36.51 2.51
C GLN A 604 30.14 36.53 1.34
N ASP A 605 30.34 37.70 0.73
CA ASP A 605 31.26 37.88 -0.41
C ASP A 605 31.00 36.90 -1.58
N GLY A 606 29.72 36.55 -1.82
CA GLY A 606 29.34 35.59 -2.87
C GLY A 606 29.67 34.12 -2.54
N ARG A 607 30.08 33.82 -1.31
CA ARG A 607 30.41 32.47 -0.83
C ARG A 607 29.47 32.02 0.28
N LEU A 608 29.29 30.72 0.40
CA LEU A 608 28.53 30.13 1.50
C LEU A 608 29.33 30.24 2.81
N ALA A 609 28.75 30.89 3.82
CA ALA A 609 29.32 30.94 5.16
C ALA A 609 28.64 29.88 6.04
N TYR A 610 29.44 29.04 6.70
CA TYR A 610 28.94 27.99 7.58
C TYR A 610 29.86 27.74 8.76
N ARG A 611 29.31 27.11 9.81
CA ARG A 611 30.04 26.68 11.00
C ARG A 611 29.78 25.20 11.27
N TYR A 612 30.83 24.47 11.65
CA TYR A 612 30.70 23.14 12.23
C TYR A 612 30.52 23.28 13.74
N ASP A 613 29.67 22.45 14.38
CA ASP A 613 29.31 22.50 15.81
C ASP A 613 30.47 22.72 16.82
N GLU A 614 31.73 22.52 16.44
CA GLU A 614 32.92 22.68 17.30
C GLU A 614 34.11 23.40 16.62
N GLY A 615 33.87 24.34 15.69
CA GLY A 615 34.95 25.05 14.99
C GLY A 615 34.69 26.53 14.70
N GLU A 616 35.77 27.27 14.40
CA GLU A 616 35.67 28.65 13.90
C GLU A 616 34.93 28.72 12.55
N PRO A 617 34.26 29.85 12.23
CA PRO A 617 33.58 30.03 10.95
C PRO A 617 34.52 29.76 9.78
N ARG A 618 34.09 28.91 8.84
CA ARG A 618 34.87 28.60 7.64
C ARG A 618 34.19 29.17 6.41
N ARG A 619 35.01 29.61 5.45
CA ARG A 619 34.58 30.03 4.12
C ARG A 619 34.93 28.90 3.15
N GLY A 620 33.92 28.32 2.51
CA GLY A 620 34.13 27.37 1.41
C GLY A 620 34.12 28.10 0.08
N ASP A 621 35.04 27.75 -0.81
CA ASP A 621 34.76 27.84 -2.24
C ASP A 621 33.81 26.70 -2.61
N VAL A 622 32.89 26.97 -3.53
CA VAL A 622 31.88 26.02 -4.02
C VAL A 622 32.55 24.93 -4.84
#